data_AF-A0A447KKD0-F1
#
_entry.id   AF-A0A447KKD0-F1
#
_cell.length_a   1.000
_cell.length_b   1.000
_cell.length_c   1.000
_cell.angle_alpha   90.00
_cell.angle_beta   90.00
_cell.angle_gamma   90.00
#
_symmetry.space_group_name_H-M   'P 1'
#
loop_
_entity.id
_entity.type
_entity.pdbx_description
1 polymer ?
#
loop_
_entity_poly.entity_id
_entity_poly.type
_entity_poly.pdbx_seq_one_letter_code
_entity_poly.pdbx_strand_id
1 'polypeptide(L)'
;MWDAKKRQWGSEDDLKCAEWIWGRIIGMYEQAAEYDGEVSRPKEPNWVVWSNEVRLMCAQDGKSHKQICQLFGRANRDKFWCRNVLSPSKLRERWDDLVIKLAPAVAAASEEWNTAEAWSETL
;
A
#
# COMPACT_ATOMS: atom_id res chain seq x y z
N MET A 1 31.37 -1.28 -5.25
CA MET A 1 32.07 -0.75 -4.06
C MET A 1 31.17 0.33 -3.48
N TRP A 2 30.66 0.14 -2.26
CA TRP A 2 29.81 1.11 -1.56
C TRP A 2 30.66 2.33 -1.15
N ASP A 3 30.23 3.54 -1.51
CA ASP A 3 30.94 4.79 -1.23
C ASP A 3 30.13 5.65 -0.24
N ALA A 4 30.61 5.70 1.00
CA ALA A 4 29.97 6.39 2.12
C ALA A 4 29.90 7.93 1.94
N LYS A 5 30.50 8.51 0.90
CA LYS A 5 30.47 9.96 0.61
C LYS A 5 29.36 10.41 -0.35
N LYS A 6 28.67 9.49 -1.01
CA LYS A 6 27.45 9.80 -1.77
C LYS A 6 26.29 9.23 -0.98
N ARG A 7 25.56 10.08 -0.25
CA ARG A 7 24.31 9.71 0.44
C ARG A 7 23.24 9.32 -0.61
N GLN A 8 23.44 8.19 -1.28
CA GLN A 8 22.40 7.51 -2.04
C GLN A 8 21.53 6.80 -1.00
N TRP A 9 20.42 7.44 -0.65
CA TRP A 9 19.49 6.92 0.33
C TRP A 9 18.58 5.89 -0.35
N GLY A 10 18.84 4.61 -0.07
CA GLY A 10 18.10 3.47 -0.62
C GLY A 10 19.00 2.55 -1.46
N SER A 11 18.68 1.27 -1.46
CA SER A 11 19.24 0.30 -2.40
C SER A 11 18.56 0.42 -3.78
N GLU A 12 19.10 -0.26 -4.79
CA GLU A 12 18.43 -0.38 -6.09
C GLU A 12 17.03 -1.01 -5.96
N ASP A 13 16.85 -1.94 -5.02
CA ASP A 13 15.56 -2.59 -4.77
C ASP A 13 14.55 -1.62 -4.11
N ASP A 14 15.03 -0.72 -3.24
CA ASP A 14 14.19 0.33 -2.66
C ASP A 14 13.62 1.27 -3.75
N LEU A 15 14.47 1.65 -4.71
CA LEU A 15 14.06 2.46 -5.87
C LEU A 15 13.07 1.70 -6.75
N LYS A 16 13.35 0.43 -7.10
CA LYS A 16 12.42 -0.39 -7.91
C LYS A 16 11.05 -0.53 -7.26
N CYS A 17 11.00 -0.68 -5.95
CA CYS A 17 9.75 -0.73 -5.21
C CYS A 17 9.00 0.62 -5.26
N ALA A 18 9.71 1.74 -5.10
CA ALA A 18 9.14 3.08 -5.23
C ALA A 18 8.60 3.35 -6.65
N GLU A 19 9.33 2.95 -7.70
CA GLU A 19 8.89 3.06 -9.09
C GLU A 19 7.66 2.20 -9.38
N TRP A 20 7.61 0.99 -8.82
CA TRP A 20 6.43 0.12 -8.95
C TRP A 20 5.17 0.75 -8.32
N ILE A 21 5.32 1.36 -7.14
CA ILE A 21 4.26 2.12 -6.46
C ILE A 21 3.79 3.28 -7.34
N TRP A 22 4.74 4.04 -7.91
CA TRP A 22 4.41 5.15 -8.80
C TRP A 22 3.66 4.72 -10.07
N GLY A 23 4.11 3.65 -10.72
CA GLY A 23 3.44 3.11 -11.91
C GLY A 23 1.98 2.73 -11.65
N ARG A 24 1.66 2.23 -10.45
CA ARG A 24 0.28 1.97 -10.03
C ARG A 24 -0.55 3.24 -9.90
N ILE A 25 0.01 4.28 -9.30
CA ILE A 25 -0.66 5.59 -9.16
C ILE A 25 -0.94 6.16 -10.55
N ILE A 26 0.04 6.20 -11.45
CA ILE A 26 -0.15 6.67 -12.82
C ILE A 26 -1.28 5.92 -13.52
N GLY A 27 -1.28 4.58 -13.43
CA GLY A 27 -2.36 3.77 -14.01
C GLY A 27 -3.76 4.14 -13.49
N MET A 28 -3.89 4.47 -12.20
CA MET A 28 -5.17 4.91 -11.65
C MET A 28 -5.62 6.27 -12.21
N TYR A 29 -4.69 7.22 -12.37
CA TYR A 29 -5.01 8.53 -12.95
C TYR A 29 -5.34 8.43 -14.44
N GLU A 30 -4.66 7.56 -15.18
CA GLU A 30 -4.97 7.29 -16.59
C GLU A 30 -6.37 6.68 -16.74
N GLN A 31 -6.74 5.72 -15.89
CA GLN A 31 -8.08 5.13 -15.87
C GLN A 31 -9.16 6.17 -15.53
N ALA A 32 -8.90 7.09 -14.60
CA ALA A 32 -9.86 8.14 -14.26
C ALA A 32 -10.05 9.14 -15.40
N ALA A 33 -8.97 9.49 -16.10
CA ALA A 33 -8.99 10.44 -17.19
C ALA A 33 -9.82 9.99 -18.41
N GLU A 34 -9.99 8.68 -18.61
CA GLU A 34 -10.86 8.12 -19.66
C GLU A 34 -12.33 8.55 -19.47
N TYR A 35 -12.76 8.81 -18.23
CA TYR A 35 -14.14 9.20 -17.92
C TYR A 35 -14.38 10.71 -17.95
N ASP A 36 -13.38 11.51 -17.56
CA ASP A 36 -13.52 12.98 -17.42
C ASP A 36 -12.97 13.77 -18.64
N GLY A 37 -12.30 13.11 -19.58
CA GLY A 37 -11.77 13.72 -20.80
C GLY A 37 -10.51 14.59 -20.62
N GLU A 38 -10.00 14.70 -19.38
CA GLU A 38 -8.78 15.44 -19.05
C GLU A 38 -7.81 14.57 -18.22
N VAL A 39 -6.59 14.39 -18.74
CA VAL A 39 -5.53 13.61 -18.08
C VAL A 39 -4.78 14.49 -17.07
N SER A 40 -5.29 14.59 -15.84
CA SER A 40 -4.57 15.24 -14.74
C SER A 40 -3.56 14.27 -14.11
N ARG A 41 -2.45 13.99 -14.80
CA ARG A 41 -1.36 13.17 -14.23
C ARG A 41 -0.75 13.88 -13.01
N PRO A 42 -0.49 13.16 -11.90
CA PRO A 42 0.19 13.73 -10.75
C PRO A 42 1.65 14.06 -11.11
N LYS A 43 2.21 15.05 -10.42
CA LYS A 43 3.63 15.40 -10.54
C LYS A 43 4.50 14.25 -10.05
N GLU A 44 5.58 14.01 -10.76
CA GLU A 44 6.57 12.99 -10.42
C GLU A 44 7.06 13.14 -8.97
N PRO A 45 7.18 12.03 -8.22
CA PRO A 45 7.58 12.10 -6.83
C PRO A 45 9.07 12.42 -6.69
N ASN A 46 9.46 12.86 -5.50
CA ASN A 46 10.86 12.91 -5.14
C ASN A 46 11.38 11.49 -4.87
N TRP A 47 12.06 10.90 -5.86
CA TRP A 47 12.59 9.54 -5.81
C TRP A 47 13.52 9.28 -4.62
N VAL A 48 14.26 10.30 -4.17
CA VAL A 48 15.13 10.18 -2.99
C VAL A 48 14.31 9.98 -1.73
N VAL A 49 13.22 10.76 -1.58
CA VAL A 49 12.31 10.63 -0.44
C VAL A 49 11.60 9.28 -0.47
N TRP A 50 11.07 8.89 -1.63
CA TRP A 50 10.32 7.64 -1.76
C TRP A 50 11.18 6.41 -1.51
N SER A 51 12.38 6.35 -2.10
CA SER A 51 13.31 5.25 -1.88
C SER A 51 13.76 5.19 -0.42
N ASN A 52 13.98 6.35 0.21
CA ASN A 52 14.30 6.38 1.64
C ASN A 52 13.14 5.85 2.51
N GLU A 53 11.89 6.17 2.19
CA GLU A 53 10.74 5.65 2.94
C GLU A 53 10.60 4.15 2.80
N VAL A 54 10.75 3.60 1.58
CA VAL A 54 10.78 2.14 1.36
C VAL A 54 11.92 1.50 2.17
N ARG A 55 13.11 2.09 2.16
CA ARG A 55 14.25 1.64 2.98
C ARG A 55 13.89 1.61 4.46
N LEU A 56 13.18 2.62 4.98
CA LEU A 56 12.75 2.66 6.38
C LEU A 56 11.72 1.56 6.67
N MET A 57 10.77 1.32 5.78
CA MET A 57 9.82 0.21 5.91
C MET A 57 10.52 -1.15 5.96
N CYS A 58 11.59 -1.31 5.17
CA CYS A 58 12.41 -2.53 5.17
C CYS A 58 13.28 -2.65 6.43
N ALA A 59 14.09 -1.64 6.72
CA ALA A 59 15.12 -1.69 7.74
C ALA A 59 14.60 -1.47 9.17
N GLN A 60 13.53 -0.67 9.34
CA GLN A 60 12.96 -0.36 10.65
C GLN A 60 11.70 -1.16 10.92
N ASP A 61 10.77 -1.22 9.96
CA ASP A 61 9.46 -1.84 10.18
C ASP A 61 9.44 -3.35 9.84
N GLY A 62 10.57 -3.87 9.34
CA GLY A 62 10.76 -5.28 9.01
C GLY A 62 9.89 -5.78 7.85
N LYS A 63 9.47 -4.88 6.94
CA LYS A 63 8.62 -5.24 5.80
C LYS A 63 9.47 -5.48 4.57
N SER A 64 9.27 -6.59 3.88
CA SER A 64 9.93 -6.82 2.58
C SER A 64 9.31 -5.94 1.48
N HIS A 65 10.08 -5.61 0.43
CA HIS A 65 9.57 -4.91 -0.76
C HIS A 65 8.34 -5.61 -1.35
N LYS A 66 8.31 -6.94 -1.32
CA LYS A 66 7.16 -7.74 -1.76
C LYS A 66 5.91 -7.43 -0.94
N GLN A 67 6.01 -7.39 0.40
CA GLN A 67 4.88 -7.05 1.27
C GLN A 67 4.41 -5.61 1.04
N ILE A 68 5.34 -4.68 0.85
CA ILE A 68 5.05 -3.27 0.55
C ILE A 68 4.24 -3.17 -0.74
N CYS A 69 4.73 -3.74 -1.84
CA CYS A 69 4.02 -3.74 -3.12
C CYS A 69 2.65 -4.44 -3.04
N GLN A 70 2.56 -5.58 -2.33
CA GLN A 70 1.30 -6.31 -2.17
C GLN A 70 0.25 -5.52 -1.37
N LEU A 71 0.63 -4.89 -0.27
CA LEU A 71 -0.30 -4.08 0.52
C LEU A 71 -0.73 -2.84 -0.27
N PHE A 72 0.19 -2.16 -0.93
CA PHE A 72 -0.12 -1.01 -1.78
C PHE A 72 -1.09 -1.39 -2.90
N GLY A 73 -0.85 -2.52 -3.57
CA GLY A 73 -1.75 -3.03 -4.61
C GLY A 73 -3.15 -3.36 -4.12
N ARG A 74 -3.31 -3.81 -2.86
CA ARG A 74 -4.63 -3.96 -2.23
C ARG A 74 -5.27 -2.61 -1.91
N ALA A 75 -4.51 -1.69 -1.31
CA ALA A 75 -4.98 -0.35 -0.96
C ALA A 75 -5.47 0.43 -2.19
N ASN A 76 -4.80 0.32 -3.32
CA ASN A 76 -5.20 0.98 -4.57
C ASN A 76 -6.47 0.40 -5.23
N ARG A 77 -6.86 -0.84 -4.91
CA ARG A 77 -8.12 -1.44 -5.39
C ARG A 77 -9.31 -1.10 -4.49
N ASP A 78 -9.04 -0.75 -3.25
CA ASP A 78 -10.08 -0.34 -2.31
C ASP A 78 -10.55 1.09 -2.61
N LYS A 79 -11.88 1.28 -2.71
CA LYS A 79 -12.48 2.56 -3.12
C LYS A 79 -12.16 3.72 -2.16
N PHE A 80 -11.92 3.42 -0.89
CA PHE A 80 -11.60 4.42 0.12
C PHE A 80 -10.08 4.69 0.15
N TRP A 81 -9.27 3.65 0.21
CA TRP A 81 -7.83 3.79 0.39
C TRP A 81 -7.09 4.22 -0.88
N CYS A 82 -7.64 3.96 -2.07
CA CYS A 82 -6.98 4.30 -3.32
C CYS A 82 -6.66 5.81 -3.44
N ARG A 83 -7.50 6.66 -2.86
CA ARG A 83 -7.34 8.13 -2.86
C ARG A 83 -6.47 8.63 -1.70
N ASN A 84 -6.38 7.85 -0.63
CA ASN A 84 -5.72 8.23 0.63
C ASN A 84 -4.27 7.70 0.72
N VAL A 85 -3.93 6.68 -0.07
CA VAL A 85 -2.62 6.02 -0.06
C VAL A 85 -1.98 6.17 -1.45
N LEU A 86 -1.33 7.32 -1.66
CA LEU A 86 -0.67 7.70 -2.92
C LEU A 86 0.85 7.91 -2.77
N SER A 87 1.45 7.37 -1.71
CA SER A 87 2.91 7.41 -1.50
C SER A 87 3.36 6.33 -0.51
N PRO A 88 4.66 5.95 -0.53
CA PRO A 88 5.23 5.05 0.48
C PRO A 88 5.05 5.57 1.92
N SER A 89 5.21 6.88 2.16
CA SER A 89 5.00 7.48 3.48
C SER A 89 3.57 7.28 4.00
N LYS A 90 2.56 7.49 3.14
CA LYS A 90 1.16 7.29 3.52
C LYS A 90 0.80 5.82 3.72
N LEU A 91 1.41 4.94 2.93
CA LEU A 91 1.29 3.50 3.13
C LEU A 91 1.87 3.08 4.49
N ARG A 92 3.04 3.60 4.86
CA ARG A 92 3.70 3.36 6.15
C ARG A 92 2.87 3.89 7.32
N GLU A 93 2.36 5.11 7.23
CA GLU A 93 1.50 5.74 8.25
C GLU A 93 0.25 4.89 8.55
N ARG A 94 -0.32 4.26 7.53
CA ARG A 94 -1.58 3.49 7.63
C ARG A 94 -1.39 1.98 7.56
N TRP A 95 -0.17 1.50 7.78
CA TRP A 95 0.16 0.10 7.57
C TRP A 95 -0.77 -0.84 8.34
N ASP A 96 -0.93 -0.61 9.64
CA ASP A 96 -1.73 -1.50 10.51
C ASP A 96 -3.22 -1.48 10.16
N ASP A 97 -3.78 -0.28 9.94
CA ASP A 97 -5.16 -0.10 9.48
C ASP A 97 -5.43 -0.87 8.18
N LEU A 98 -4.50 -0.80 7.23
CA LEU A 98 -4.61 -1.45 5.93
C LEU A 98 -4.48 -2.96 6.05
N VAL A 99 -3.58 -3.46 6.89
CA VAL A 99 -3.42 -4.91 7.12
C VAL A 99 -4.68 -5.51 7.71
N ILE A 100 -5.34 -4.83 8.65
CA ILE A 100 -6.57 -5.29 9.28
C ILE A 100 -7.75 -5.19 8.31
N LYS A 101 -7.97 -4.01 7.71
CA LYS A 101 -9.17 -3.76 6.89
C LYS A 101 -9.11 -4.41 5.52
N LEU A 102 -7.91 -4.61 4.97
CA LEU A 102 -7.69 -5.23 3.66
C LEU A 102 -7.07 -6.62 3.80
N ALA A 103 -7.13 -7.21 5.01
CA ALA A 103 -6.93 -8.63 5.16
C ALA A 103 -7.84 -9.32 4.11
N PRO A 104 -7.32 -10.29 3.33
CA PRO A 104 -8.21 -11.15 2.59
C PRO A 104 -9.20 -11.67 3.63
N ALA A 105 -10.50 -11.45 3.41
CA ALA A 105 -11.52 -12.02 4.27
C ALA A 105 -11.10 -13.47 4.50
N VAL A 106 -10.91 -13.86 5.75
CA VAL A 106 -10.94 -15.28 6.09
C VAL A 106 -12.33 -15.71 5.65
N ALA A 107 -12.42 -16.19 4.42
CA ALA A 107 -13.62 -16.78 3.91
C ALA A 107 -13.93 -17.94 4.86
N ALA A 108 -15.11 -17.88 5.47
CA ALA A 108 -15.64 -18.74 6.52
C ALA A 108 -15.31 -18.34 7.98
N ALA A 109 -16.31 -17.75 8.66
CA ALA A 109 -16.72 -18.08 10.05
C ALA A 109 -17.62 -17.00 10.69
N SER A 110 -18.52 -16.35 9.94
CA SER A 110 -19.47 -15.39 10.55
C SER A 110 -20.92 -15.53 10.07
N GLU A 111 -21.31 -16.68 9.54
CA GLU A 111 -22.73 -17.01 9.29
C GLU A 111 -23.33 -17.93 10.36
N GLU A 112 -22.52 -18.50 11.26
CA GLU A 112 -22.97 -19.46 12.30
C GLU A 112 -23.41 -18.81 13.63
N TRP A 113 -23.19 -17.50 13.82
CA TRP A 113 -23.64 -16.77 15.03
C TRP A 113 -25.02 -16.11 14.89
N ASN A 114 -25.66 -16.22 13.72
CA ASN A 114 -26.96 -15.57 13.46
C ASN A 114 -28.17 -16.52 13.58
N THR A 115 -27.99 -17.77 14.00
CA THR A 115 -29.10 -18.66 14.36
C THR A 115 -29.53 -18.38 15.80
N ALA A 116 -30.83 -18.10 15.99
CA ALA A 116 -31.44 -17.79 17.28
C ALA A 116 -31.25 -18.88 18.36
N GLU A 117 -30.80 -20.07 17.99
CA GLU A 117 -30.48 -21.20 18.87
C GLU A 117 -29.15 -21.03 19.64
N ALA A 118 -28.27 -20.12 19.25
CA ALA A 118 -26.97 -19.95 19.92
C ALA A 118 -27.07 -19.30 21.32
N TRP A 119 -28.16 -18.57 21.61
CA TRP A 119 -28.36 -17.93 22.92
C TRP A 119 -29.06 -18.82 23.94
N SER A 120 -29.63 -19.96 23.54
CA SER A 120 -30.36 -20.84 24.46
C SER A 120 -29.47 -21.79 25.27
N GLU A 121 -28.21 -21.96 24.90
CA GLU A 121 -27.26 -22.84 25.63
C GLU A 121 -26.25 -22.08 26.50
N THR A 122 -26.42 -20.77 26.67
CA THR A 122 -25.50 -19.95 27.49
C THR A 122 -26.11 -19.51 28.84
N LEU A 123 -27.28 -20.02 29.23
CA LEU A 123 -27.89 -19.82 30.55
C LEU A 123 -28.39 -21.14 31.16
#